data_AF-A0A4Q4UQ07-F1
#
_entry.id   AF-A0A4Q4UQ07-F1
#
_cell.length_a   1.000
_cell.length_b   1.000
_cell.length_c   1.000
_cell.angle_alpha   90.00
_cell.angle_beta   90.00
_cell.angle_gamma   90.00
#
_symmetry.space_group_name_H-M   'P 1'
#
loop_
_entity.id
_entity.type
_entity.pdbx_description
1 polymer ?
#
loop_
_entity_poly.entity_id
_entity_poly.type
_entity_poly.pdbx_seq_one_letter_code
_entity_poly.pdbx_strand_id
1 'polypeptide(L)'
;MKDIGRARRRMPRPIKCREVLAASAAAVTSESDIRASQSLLNDDTEEVPGDLVVPSSRAGGSLHSVVFPIEMDRDRLTISRFRNHDQLKVHIEEIQRIAQSKGGLQSLHDPTLRLMVSWLDLTAASYLNISPRSEIPKCLSLEIDPGNDTHCLEQLLARWDQECPDLSDIMSALRVTAAAASYVNRHINDPTLWRDGTAAIRILGPALHEILSLEGRPLPSDPGDKSYSARAAREAFRRAALVFIAAVRIRLGFEAHDMAGHLDAFRKIPQLPLVDWAVVPELNLWAHVVAAAREEPENRAWHVFTIVSIMQILGIETADRAFEVVRRVMWVDAISEGDCGLCREIDQAASGSFGRRIRDLQAVSGGVGLAGLEASTSTECTLD
;
A
#
# COMPACT_ATOMS: atom_id res chain seq x y z
N MET A 1 62.80 30.52 23.90
CA MET A 1 62.24 29.55 24.86
C MET A 1 60.99 30.13 25.50
N LYS A 2 59.80 29.66 25.13
CA LYS A 2 58.60 29.59 25.97
C LYS A 2 57.52 28.79 25.24
N ASP A 3 57.12 27.70 25.88
CA ASP A 3 56.25 26.62 25.40
C ASP A 3 54.82 27.07 25.11
N ILE A 4 54.26 26.52 24.03
CA ILE A 4 52.84 26.61 23.67
C ILE A 4 52.16 25.31 24.14
N GLY A 5 51.33 25.43 25.18
CA GLY A 5 50.57 24.33 25.76
C GLY A 5 49.46 23.83 24.82
N ARG A 6 49.48 22.52 24.53
CA ARG A 6 48.43 21.79 23.81
C ARG A 6 47.19 21.59 24.69
N ALA A 7 46.06 22.17 24.30
CA ALA A 7 44.75 21.84 24.87
C ALA A 7 44.20 20.53 24.25
N ARG A 8 44.08 19.48 25.09
CA ARG A 8 43.41 18.21 24.74
C ARG A 8 41.89 18.41 24.73
N ARG A 9 41.24 18.16 23.59
CA ARG A 9 39.78 18.04 23.48
C ARG A 9 39.34 16.74 24.17
N ARG A 10 38.43 16.84 25.15
CA ARG A 10 37.72 15.69 25.73
C ARG A 10 36.51 15.36 24.86
N MET A 11 36.44 14.12 24.37
CA MET A 11 35.24 13.54 23.74
C MET A 11 34.14 13.33 24.81
N PRO A 12 32.85 13.58 24.49
CA PRO A 12 31.73 13.19 25.35
C PRO A 12 31.56 11.66 25.35
N ARG A 13 31.33 11.08 26.54
CA ARG A 13 30.97 9.67 26.71
C ARG A 13 29.47 9.47 26.43
N PRO A 14 29.05 8.30 25.92
CA PRO A 14 27.64 8.00 25.68
C PRO A 14 26.89 7.82 27.00
N ILE A 15 25.72 8.44 27.09
CA ILE A 15 24.77 8.32 28.20
C ILE A 15 24.04 6.98 28.02
N LYS A 16 24.24 6.05 28.96
CA LYS A 16 23.44 4.82 29.07
C LYS A 16 22.03 5.21 29.51
N CYS A 17 21.04 4.95 28.66
CA CYS A 17 19.63 5.03 29.02
C CYS A 17 19.33 3.90 30.01
N ARG A 18 18.76 4.28 31.16
CA ARG A 18 18.50 3.44 32.33
C ARG A 18 17.10 2.85 32.18
N GLU A 19 17.02 1.53 31.99
CA GLU A 19 15.76 0.78 32.09
C GLU A 19 15.19 0.91 33.51
N VAL A 20 13.93 1.34 33.58
CA VAL A 20 13.13 1.32 34.82
C VAL A 20 12.29 0.06 34.78
N LEU A 21 12.76 -0.96 35.51
CA LEU A 21 11.98 -2.13 35.89
C LEU A 21 10.93 -1.71 36.93
N ALA A 22 9.66 -1.81 36.57
CA ALA A 22 8.55 -1.82 37.54
C ALA A 22 8.23 -3.27 37.89
N ALA A 23 8.58 -3.65 39.10
CA ALA A 23 8.12 -4.87 39.75
C ALA A 23 6.65 -4.68 40.21
N SER A 24 5.82 -5.70 39.98
CA SER A 24 4.64 -5.93 40.81
C SER A 24 4.56 -7.42 41.14
N ALA A 25 4.41 -7.69 42.43
CA ALA A 25 4.55 -8.99 43.05
C ALA A 25 3.19 -9.68 43.25
N ALA A 26 3.23 -11.00 43.05
CA ALA A 26 2.61 -12.08 43.82
C ALA A 26 1.08 -12.12 44.05
N ALA A 27 0.48 -13.23 43.60
CA ALA A 27 -0.32 -14.09 44.47
C ALA A 27 -0.14 -15.56 44.06
N VAL A 28 0.16 -16.38 45.07
CA VAL A 28 0.40 -17.83 45.07
C VAL A 28 -0.92 -18.56 45.37
N THR A 29 -1.10 -19.74 44.76
CA THR A 29 -1.80 -20.98 45.20
C THR A 29 -1.98 -21.82 43.93
N SER A 30 -1.86 -23.14 43.84
CA SER A 30 -1.65 -24.24 44.77
C SER A 30 -1.21 -25.44 43.90
N GLU A 31 -0.48 -26.37 44.50
CA GLU A 31 -0.02 -27.65 43.97
C GLU A 31 -1.15 -28.55 43.44
N SER A 32 -0.83 -29.39 42.44
CA SER A 32 -1.01 -30.85 42.56
C SER A 32 -0.27 -31.60 41.45
N ASP A 33 0.65 -32.47 41.89
CA ASP A 33 1.29 -33.58 41.19
C ASP A 33 0.30 -34.51 40.48
N ILE A 34 0.64 -35.01 39.28
CA ILE A 34 0.37 -36.41 38.87
C ILE A 34 1.50 -36.95 37.97
N ARG A 35 2.27 -37.87 38.59
CA ARG A 35 2.89 -39.12 38.10
C ARG A 35 3.43 -39.26 36.67
N ALA A 36 4.70 -39.65 36.67
CA ALA A 36 5.36 -40.48 35.66
C ALA A 36 4.90 -41.95 35.68
N SER A 37 4.98 -42.61 34.52
CA SER A 37 5.26 -44.05 34.28
C SER A 37 5.74 -44.14 32.82
N GLN A 38 7.00 -44.52 32.52
CA GLN A 38 7.47 -45.89 32.22
C GLN A 38 6.52 -46.67 31.29
N SER A 39 6.90 -47.47 30.29
CA SER A 39 8.12 -47.92 29.59
C SER A 39 7.65 -49.08 28.66
N LEU A 40 8.51 -49.61 27.76
CA LEU A 40 8.40 -50.90 27.04
C LEU A 40 7.55 -50.87 25.74
N LEU A 41 7.82 -51.64 24.68
CA LEU A 41 8.91 -52.51 24.21
C LEU A 41 8.57 -52.86 22.74
N ASN A 42 9.60 -53.21 21.97
CA ASN A 42 9.65 -53.74 20.59
C ASN A 42 8.41 -54.54 20.10
N ASP A 43 8.12 -54.46 18.79
CA ASP A 43 8.17 -55.68 17.95
C ASP A 43 8.31 -55.35 16.46
N ASP A 44 9.19 -56.12 15.81
CA ASP A 44 9.44 -56.16 14.37
C ASP A 44 8.44 -57.11 13.71
N THR A 45 7.91 -56.79 12.52
CA THR A 45 7.49 -57.86 11.59
C THR A 45 7.43 -57.43 10.13
N GLU A 46 8.37 -57.99 9.38
CA GLU A 46 8.32 -58.55 8.02
C GLU A 46 7.64 -57.79 6.86
N GLU A 47 8.48 -57.39 5.91
CA GLU A 47 8.15 -57.19 4.50
C GLU A 47 8.08 -58.54 3.76
N VAL A 48 7.02 -58.76 2.99
CA VAL A 48 7.00 -59.65 1.81
C VAL A 48 6.19 -58.97 0.69
N PRO A 49 6.68 -58.91 -0.55
CA PRO A 49 5.96 -58.33 -1.69
C PRO A 49 5.22 -59.41 -2.49
N GLY A 50 3.98 -59.15 -2.90
CA GLY A 50 3.26 -60.05 -3.80
C GLY A 50 1.85 -59.59 -4.16
N ASP A 51 1.71 -59.24 -5.44
CA ASP A 51 0.53 -59.33 -6.30
C ASP A 51 -0.65 -58.34 -6.20
N LEU A 52 -0.73 -57.58 -7.30
CA LEU A 52 -1.89 -56.90 -7.86
C LEU A 52 -3.16 -57.76 -7.84
N VAL A 53 -4.13 -57.34 -7.03
CA VAL A 53 -5.55 -57.68 -7.22
C VAL A 53 -6.37 -56.40 -7.01
N VAL A 54 -7.02 -55.96 -8.10
CA VAL A 54 -8.10 -54.96 -8.04
C VAL A 54 -9.39 -55.66 -7.64
N PRO A 55 -10.16 -55.08 -6.70
CA PRO A 55 -11.61 -55.08 -6.89
C PRO A 55 -12.24 -53.71 -6.67
N SER A 56 -13.30 -53.50 -7.43
CA SER A 56 -14.16 -52.33 -7.47
C SER A 56 -15.16 -52.24 -6.31
N SER A 57 -15.53 -51.00 -6.00
CA SER A 57 -16.81 -50.45 -5.53
C SER A 57 -17.32 -50.62 -4.10
N ARG A 58 -17.65 -49.44 -3.53
CA ARG A 58 -18.76 -49.08 -2.61
C ARG A 58 -18.67 -49.48 -1.12
N ALA A 59 -18.42 -48.47 -0.30
CA ALA A 59 -19.17 -48.08 0.92
C ALA A 59 -18.59 -46.71 1.37
N GLY A 60 -19.34 -45.65 1.64
CA GLY A 60 -20.31 -45.58 2.74
C GLY A 60 -19.57 -45.34 4.05
N GLY A 61 -19.01 -44.15 4.28
CA GLY A 61 -18.22 -43.82 5.46
C GLY A 61 -18.48 -42.39 5.94
N SER A 62 -19.15 -42.31 7.10
CA SER A 62 -19.41 -41.12 7.91
C SER A 62 -18.12 -40.33 8.20
N LEU A 63 -18.07 -39.05 7.85
CA LEU A 63 -17.02 -38.14 8.29
C LEU A 63 -17.46 -37.49 9.62
N HIS A 64 -17.09 -38.13 10.71
CA HIS A 64 -17.04 -37.47 12.01
C HIS A 64 -15.97 -36.38 11.99
N SER A 65 -16.40 -35.15 12.26
CA SER A 65 -15.70 -34.07 12.96
C SER A 65 -14.24 -34.37 13.35
N VAL A 66 -13.30 -34.01 12.48
CA VAL A 66 -11.90 -33.82 12.87
C VAL A 66 -11.71 -32.34 13.17
N VAL A 67 -11.73 -32.00 14.47
CA VAL A 67 -11.30 -30.70 14.98
C VAL A 67 -9.78 -30.68 14.91
N PHE A 68 -9.23 -29.95 13.95
CA PHE A 68 -7.82 -29.57 13.99
C PHE A 68 -7.69 -28.25 14.75
N PRO A 69 -6.88 -28.17 15.83
CA PRO A 69 -6.40 -26.89 16.30
C PRO A 69 -5.36 -26.41 15.28
N ILE A 70 -5.72 -25.46 14.44
CA ILE A 70 -4.76 -24.74 13.60
C ILE A 70 -4.06 -23.75 14.51
N GLU A 71 -3.04 -24.22 15.23
CA GLU A 71 -2.05 -23.33 15.82
C GLU A 71 -1.15 -22.85 14.68
N MET A 72 -1.40 -21.62 14.23
CA MET A 72 -0.78 -21.03 13.06
C MET A 72 0.64 -20.57 13.44
N ASP A 73 1.60 -21.47 13.21
CA ASP A 73 3.03 -21.24 13.45
C ASP A 73 3.53 -20.04 12.62
N ARG A 74 3.92 -18.95 13.32
CA ARG A 74 4.39 -17.70 12.72
C ARG A 74 5.66 -17.89 11.88
N ASP A 75 6.40 -18.97 12.09
CA ASP A 75 7.65 -19.23 11.38
C ASP A 75 7.43 -19.91 10.01
N ARG A 76 6.26 -20.49 9.75
CA ARG A 76 5.93 -21.16 8.47
C ARG A 76 5.31 -20.27 7.39
N LEU A 77 4.94 -19.03 7.73
CA LEU A 77 4.46 -18.03 6.78
C LEU A 77 5.59 -17.14 6.22
N THR A 78 6.86 -17.47 6.49
CA THR A 78 7.94 -16.93 5.66
C THR A 78 7.77 -17.50 4.25
N ILE A 79 7.09 -16.73 3.40
CA ILE A 79 7.07 -16.81 1.94
C ILE A 79 8.49 -16.45 1.42
N SER A 80 9.50 -17.01 2.06
CA SER A 80 10.89 -16.88 1.71
C SER A 80 11.13 -17.82 0.52
N ARG A 81 11.20 -17.22 -0.67
CA ARG A 81 11.60 -17.80 -1.97
C ARG A 81 10.52 -18.05 -3.03
N PHE A 82 9.55 -17.15 -3.21
CA PHE A 82 9.12 -16.90 -4.61
C PHE A 82 10.16 -16.02 -5.31
N ARG A 83 11.40 -16.52 -5.42
CA ARG A 83 12.44 -15.85 -6.23
C ARG A 83 12.18 -16.03 -7.74
N ASN A 84 11.04 -16.62 -8.09
CA ASN A 84 10.63 -16.87 -9.45
C ASN A 84 9.16 -16.43 -9.61
N HIS A 85 8.93 -15.29 -10.25
CA HIS A 85 7.58 -14.77 -10.56
C HIS A 85 6.73 -15.84 -11.26
N ASP A 86 7.37 -16.66 -12.10
CA ASP A 86 6.75 -17.75 -12.83
C ASP A 86 6.19 -18.83 -11.89
N GLN A 87 6.90 -19.13 -10.80
CA GLN A 87 6.45 -20.14 -9.84
C GLN A 87 5.25 -19.66 -9.03
N LEU A 88 5.24 -18.39 -8.60
CA LEU A 88 4.09 -17.79 -7.93
C LEU A 88 2.87 -17.82 -8.88
N LYS A 89 3.06 -17.42 -10.13
CA LYS A 89 2.00 -17.44 -11.15
C LYS A 89 1.42 -18.85 -11.33
N VAL A 90 2.26 -19.87 -11.50
CA VAL A 90 1.83 -21.28 -11.61
C VAL A 90 1.05 -21.73 -10.38
N HIS A 91 1.50 -21.36 -9.18
CA HIS A 91 0.83 -21.74 -7.94
C HIS A 91 -0.57 -21.12 -7.81
N ILE A 92 -0.72 -19.83 -8.16
CA ILE A 92 -2.02 -19.15 -8.14
C ILE A 92 -2.96 -19.74 -9.21
N GLU A 93 -2.44 -20.08 -10.40
CA GLU A 93 -3.20 -20.77 -11.45
C GLU A 93 -3.70 -22.15 -10.99
N GLU A 94 -2.87 -22.90 -10.26
CA GLU A 94 -3.26 -24.19 -9.68
C GLU A 94 -4.40 -24.04 -8.67
N ILE A 95 -4.26 -23.11 -7.73
CA ILE A 95 -5.28 -22.85 -6.69
C ILE A 95 -6.61 -22.48 -7.32
N GLN A 96 -6.58 -21.64 -8.36
CA GLN A 96 -7.78 -21.26 -9.08
C GLN A 96 -8.41 -22.42 -9.82
N ARG A 97 -7.61 -23.28 -10.46
CA ARG A 97 -8.13 -24.48 -11.11
C ARG A 97 -8.80 -25.41 -10.11
N ILE A 98 -8.19 -25.60 -8.94
CA ILE A 98 -8.77 -26.38 -7.84
C ILE A 98 -10.09 -25.75 -7.38
N ALA A 99 -10.13 -24.44 -7.12
CA ALA A 99 -11.36 -23.74 -6.71
C ALA A 99 -12.46 -23.86 -7.78
N GLN A 100 -12.13 -23.67 -9.06
CA GLN A 100 -13.08 -23.82 -10.16
C GLN A 100 -13.59 -25.26 -10.29
N SER A 101 -12.74 -26.27 -10.10
CA SER A 101 -13.17 -27.68 -10.09
C SER A 101 -14.18 -28.02 -8.98
N LYS A 102 -14.27 -27.18 -7.95
CA LYS A 102 -15.25 -27.28 -6.87
C LYS A 102 -16.52 -26.47 -7.13
N GLY A 103 -16.66 -25.81 -8.28
CA GLY A 103 -17.78 -24.91 -8.59
C GLY A 103 -17.50 -23.43 -8.34
N GLY A 104 -16.23 -23.05 -8.21
CA GLY A 104 -15.79 -21.67 -8.02
C GLY A 104 -15.52 -21.32 -6.55
N LEU A 105 -15.09 -20.08 -6.31
CA LEU A 105 -14.73 -19.65 -4.96
C LEU A 105 -15.94 -19.62 -4.00
N GLN A 106 -17.14 -19.33 -4.52
CA GLN A 106 -18.36 -19.26 -3.72
C GLN A 106 -18.89 -20.63 -3.28
N SER A 107 -18.49 -21.72 -3.93
CA SER A 107 -18.95 -23.07 -3.59
C SER A 107 -18.14 -23.71 -2.45
N LEU A 108 -17.02 -23.10 -2.03
CA LEU A 108 -16.26 -23.57 -0.88
C LEU A 108 -17.05 -23.32 0.41
N HIS A 109 -17.38 -24.38 1.14
CA HIS A 109 -18.19 -24.31 2.36
C HIS A 109 -17.54 -23.51 3.49
N ASP A 110 -16.21 -23.61 3.64
CA ASP A 110 -15.47 -22.91 4.69
C ASP A 110 -15.25 -21.43 4.32
N PRO A 111 -15.85 -20.47 5.08
CA PRO A 111 -15.64 -19.04 4.84
C PRO A 111 -14.19 -18.59 5.06
N THR A 112 -13.44 -19.25 5.94
CA THR A 112 -12.03 -18.93 6.20
C THR A 112 -11.19 -19.35 5.01
N LEU A 113 -11.40 -20.56 4.47
CA LEU A 113 -10.70 -20.99 3.27
C LEU A 113 -10.98 -20.05 2.08
N ARG A 114 -12.25 -19.63 1.89
CA ARG A 114 -12.61 -18.63 0.86
C ARG A 114 -11.85 -17.33 1.05
N LEU A 115 -11.81 -16.83 2.28
CA LEU A 115 -11.10 -15.60 2.63
C LEU A 115 -9.60 -15.71 2.30
N MET A 116 -8.97 -16.81 2.70
CA MET A 116 -7.54 -17.05 2.49
C MET A 116 -7.18 -17.18 1.01
N VAL A 117 -7.97 -17.92 0.22
CA VAL A 117 -7.75 -18.02 -1.23
C VAL A 117 -7.87 -16.66 -1.92
N SER A 118 -8.85 -15.84 -1.50
CA SER A 118 -9.04 -14.49 -2.04
C SER A 118 -7.88 -13.57 -1.69
N TRP A 119 -7.44 -13.61 -0.43
CA TRP A 119 -6.30 -12.81 0.03
C TRP A 119 -5.01 -13.17 -0.68
N LEU A 120 -4.81 -14.47 -0.94
CA LEU A 120 -3.66 -14.96 -1.69
C LEU A 120 -3.69 -14.50 -3.15
N ASP A 121 -4.86 -14.53 -3.81
CA ASP A 121 -5.05 -13.96 -5.15
C ASP A 121 -4.74 -12.46 -5.18
N LEU A 122 -5.26 -11.69 -4.21
CA LEU A 122 -4.99 -10.25 -4.09
C LEU A 122 -3.51 -9.94 -3.84
N THR A 123 -2.86 -10.68 -2.95
CA THR A 123 -1.43 -10.47 -2.64
C THR A 123 -0.57 -10.79 -3.86
N ALA A 124 -0.86 -11.87 -4.57
CA ALA A 124 -0.16 -12.22 -5.80
C ALA A 124 -0.44 -11.23 -6.93
N ALA A 125 -1.70 -10.78 -7.08
CA ALA A 125 -2.09 -9.77 -8.06
C ALA A 125 -1.38 -8.43 -7.80
N SER A 126 -1.25 -8.03 -6.53
CA SER A 126 -0.46 -6.86 -6.11
C SER A 126 1.00 -7.00 -6.51
N TYR A 127 1.63 -8.11 -6.12
CA TYR A 127 3.02 -8.39 -6.44
C TYR A 127 3.31 -8.41 -7.95
N LEU A 128 2.41 -9.00 -8.74
CA LEU A 128 2.53 -9.07 -10.21
C LEU A 128 2.01 -7.80 -10.91
N ASN A 129 1.40 -6.87 -10.16
CA ASN A 129 0.72 -5.70 -10.69
C ASN A 129 -0.27 -6.05 -11.82
N ILE A 130 -1.17 -7.00 -11.55
CA ILE A 130 -2.24 -7.44 -12.46
C ILE A 130 -3.59 -7.32 -11.76
N SER A 131 -4.68 -7.37 -12.54
CA SER A 131 -6.02 -7.48 -11.98
C SER A 131 -6.16 -8.77 -11.18
N PRO A 132 -6.87 -8.77 -10.04
CA PRO A 132 -7.25 -9.99 -9.34
C PRO A 132 -8.09 -10.85 -10.28
N ARG A 133 -7.96 -12.17 -10.17
CA ARG A 133 -8.67 -13.11 -11.05
C ARG A 133 -10.00 -13.56 -10.44
N SER A 134 -10.14 -13.41 -9.13
CA SER A 134 -11.35 -13.71 -8.39
C SER A 134 -12.19 -12.45 -8.21
N GLU A 135 -13.51 -12.60 -8.33
CA GLU A 135 -14.44 -11.56 -7.86
C GLU A 135 -14.30 -11.38 -6.35
N ILE A 136 -14.60 -10.17 -5.84
CA ILE A 136 -14.66 -9.91 -4.41
C ILE A 136 -15.68 -10.86 -3.79
N PRO A 137 -15.29 -11.80 -2.92
CA PRO A 137 -16.25 -12.61 -2.22
C PRO A 137 -17.13 -11.74 -1.34
N LYS A 138 -18.42 -12.05 -1.27
CA LYS A 138 -19.36 -11.40 -0.34
C LYS A 138 -18.91 -11.46 1.13
N CYS A 139 -18.06 -12.43 1.50
CA CYS A 139 -17.49 -12.51 2.85
C CYS A 139 -16.37 -11.50 3.13
N LEU A 140 -15.84 -10.81 2.10
CA LEU A 140 -14.96 -9.65 2.23
C LEU A 140 -15.74 -8.34 2.38
N SER A 141 -17.04 -8.32 2.05
CA SER A 141 -17.89 -7.15 2.21
C SER A 141 -18.21 -6.95 3.69
N LEU A 142 -17.25 -6.40 4.44
CA LEU A 142 -17.56 -5.76 5.71
C LEU A 142 -18.22 -4.43 5.37
N GLU A 143 -19.45 -4.22 5.86
CA GLU A 143 -20.06 -2.89 5.82
C GLU A 143 -19.27 -1.98 6.75
N ILE A 144 -18.29 -1.28 6.17
CA ILE A 144 -17.55 -0.24 6.85
C ILE A 144 -18.44 1.00 6.83
N ASP A 145 -19.01 1.36 7.99
CA ASP A 145 -19.62 2.67 8.16
C ASP A 145 -18.53 3.73 7.96
N PRO A 146 -18.54 4.53 6.88
CA PRO A 146 -17.51 5.54 6.64
C PRO A 146 -17.46 6.62 7.71
N GLY A 147 -18.50 6.73 8.56
CA GLY A 147 -18.63 7.80 9.54
C GLY A 147 -18.74 9.18 8.87
N ASN A 148 -18.57 10.24 9.67
CA ASN A 148 -18.58 11.62 9.17
C ASN A 148 -17.28 12.03 8.46
N ASP A 149 -16.24 11.18 8.52
CA ASP A 149 -14.89 11.50 8.03
C ASP A 149 -14.83 11.60 6.50
N THR A 150 -15.80 11.02 5.78
CA THR A 150 -15.82 11.01 4.31
C THR A 150 -16.46 12.23 3.67
N HIS A 151 -17.14 13.10 4.43
CA HIS A 151 -17.83 14.25 3.83
C HIS A 151 -16.87 15.20 3.10
N CYS A 152 -15.68 15.45 3.66
CA CYS A 152 -14.65 16.25 2.99
C CYS A 152 -14.15 15.58 1.70
N LEU A 153 -13.96 14.26 1.73
CA LEU A 153 -13.55 13.50 0.55
C LEU A 153 -14.63 13.54 -0.53
N GLU A 154 -15.91 13.32 -0.20
CA GLU A 154 -16.99 13.35 -1.19
C GLU A 154 -17.11 14.71 -1.89
N GLN A 155 -16.86 15.82 -1.19
CA GLN A 155 -16.77 17.14 -1.82
C GLN A 155 -15.59 17.24 -2.81
N LEU A 156 -14.43 16.71 -2.44
CA LEU A 156 -13.26 16.65 -3.32
C LEU A 156 -13.54 15.77 -4.55
N LEU A 157 -14.13 14.59 -4.37
CA LEU A 157 -14.48 13.66 -5.45
C LEU A 157 -15.49 14.30 -6.40
N ALA A 158 -16.54 14.96 -5.89
CA ALA A 158 -17.53 15.65 -6.72
C ALA A 158 -16.90 16.77 -7.56
N ARG A 159 -15.94 17.51 -7.00
CA ARG A 159 -15.19 18.53 -7.74
C ARG A 159 -14.28 17.92 -8.80
N TRP A 160 -13.52 16.87 -8.46
CA TRP A 160 -12.64 16.19 -9.42
C TRP A 160 -13.40 15.52 -10.56
N ASP A 161 -14.59 14.97 -10.31
CA ASP A 161 -15.45 14.39 -11.37
C ASP A 161 -15.90 15.46 -12.39
N GLN A 162 -16.15 16.69 -11.91
CA GLN A 162 -16.49 17.83 -12.77
C GLN A 162 -15.29 18.39 -13.53
N GLU A 163 -14.14 18.54 -12.85
CA GLU A 163 -12.94 19.17 -13.40
C GLU A 163 -12.09 18.21 -14.26
N CYS A 164 -12.12 16.91 -13.96
CA CYS A 164 -11.26 15.90 -14.59
C CYS A 164 -12.00 14.54 -14.75
N PRO A 165 -12.93 14.42 -15.73
CA PRO A 165 -13.72 13.21 -15.95
C PRO A 165 -12.89 11.94 -16.25
N ASP A 166 -11.66 12.11 -16.71
CA ASP A 166 -10.70 11.02 -16.95
C ASP A 166 -10.33 10.24 -15.67
N LEU A 167 -10.64 10.78 -14.49
CA LEU A 167 -10.44 10.17 -13.17
C LEU A 167 -11.70 9.50 -12.61
N SER A 168 -12.82 9.52 -13.33
CA SER A 168 -14.09 8.92 -12.86
C SER A 168 -13.95 7.45 -12.45
N ASP A 169 -13.06 6.70 -13.10
CA ASP A 169 -12.85 5.28 -12.82
C ASP A 169 -12.12 5.00 -11.50
N ILE A 170 -11.36 5.96 -10.95
CA ILE A 170 -10.67 5.78 -9.67
C ILE A 170 -11.53 6.16 -8.45
N MET A 171 -12.71 6.76 -8.66
CA MET A 171 -13.54 7.26 -7.57
C MET A 171 -14.06 6.14 -6.66
N SER A 172 -14.37 4.96 -7.21
CA SER A 172 -14.75 3.78 -6.41
C SER A 172 -13.60 3.34 -5.50
N ALA A 173 -12.41 3.13 -6.09
CA ALA A 173 -11.21 2.74 -5.35
C ALA A 173 -10.82 3.76 -4.27
N LEU A 174 -10.93 5.07 -4.56
CA LEU A 174 -10.70 6.14 -3.58
C LEU A 174 -11.63 6.01 -2.37
N ARG A 175 -12.94 5.84 -2.60
CA ARG A 175 -13.93 5.71 -1.51
C ARG A 175 -13.68 4.50 -0.65
N VAL A 176 -13.49 3.33 -1.27
CA VAL A 176 -13.29 2.08 -0.52
C VAL A 176 -11.98 2.12 0.27
N THR A 177 -10.92 2.70 -0.30
CA THR A 177 -9.62 2.86 0.39
C THR A 177 -9.70 3.86 1.53
N ALA A 178 -10.38 5.00 1.34
CA ALA A 178 -10.58 5.98 2.40
C ALA A 178 -11.46 5.44 3.54
N ALA A 179 -12.51 4.68 3.23
CA ALA A 179 -13.33 4.02 4.23
C ALA A 179 -12.51 3.01 5.05
N ALA A 180 -11.67 2.20 4.39
CA ALA A 180 -10.73 1.30 5.07
C ALA A 180 -9.75 2.07 5.98
N ALA A 181 -9.20 3.19 5.51
CA ALA A 181 -8.30 4.04 6.31
C ALA A 181 -8.99 4.62 7.55
N SER A 182 -10.20 5.18 7.42
CA SER A 182 -11.00 5.69 8.55
C SER A 182 -11.35 4.57 9.53
N TYR A 183 -11.71 3.37 9.04
CA TYR A 183 -11.95 2.22 9.90
C TYR A 183 -10.72 1.88 10.74
N VAL A 184 -9.54 1.80 10.11
CA VAL A 184 -8.27 1.50 10.80
C VAL A 184 -7.96 2.58 11.84
N ASN A 185 -8.14 3.87 11.54
CA ASN A 185 -7.90 4.94 12.51
C ASN A 185 -8.81 4.85 13.74
N ARG A 186 -10.10 4.59 13.54
CA ARG A 186 -11.07 4.46 14.65
C ARG A 186 -10.78 3.26 15.55
N HIS A 187 -10.17 2.21 15.00
CA HIS A 187 -9.90 0.95 15.71
C HIS A 187 -8.40 0.75 15.99
N ILE A 188 -7.59 1.79 15.86
CA ILE A 188 -6.14 1.68 15.98
C ILE A 188 -5.70 1.23 17.39
N ASN A 189 -6.47 1.59 18.40
CA ASN A 189 -6.24 1.21 19.79
C ASN A 189 -6.93 -0.11 20.17
N ASP A 190 -7.66 -0.75 19.25
CA ASP A 190 -8.34 -2.01 19.49
C ASP A 190 -7.36 -3.19 19.28
N PRO A 191 -6.93 -3.90 20.34
CA PRO A 191 -6.02 -5.03 20.22
C PRO A 191 -6.60 -6.17 19.39
N THR A 192 -7.92 -6.25 19.20
CA THR A 192 -8.56 -7.31 18.42
C THR A 192 -8.31 -7.15 16.92
N LEU A 193 -8.30 -5.92 16.40
CA LEU A 193 -7.96 -5.63 15.01
C LEU A 193 -6.57 -6.16 14.65
N TRP A 194 -5.61 -6.04 15.58
CA TRP A 194 -4.21 -6.45 15.38
C TRP A 194 -3.99 -7.95 15.54
N ARG A 195 -4.87 -8.65 16.25
CA ARG A 195 -4.74 -10.11 16.49
C ARG A 195 -5.53 -10.93 15.48
N ASP A 196 -6.65 -10.40 15.00
CA ASP A 196 -7.50 -11.07 14.03
C ASP A 196 -7.10 -10.69 12.59
N GLY A 197 -6.20 -11.50 12.01
CA GLY A 197 -5.82 -11.34 10.62
C GLY A 197 -7.02 -11.39 9.65
N THR A 198 -8.12 -12.05 10.02
CA THR A 198 -9.32 -12.12 9.17
C THR A 198 -10.05 -10.78 9.10
N ALA A 199 -10.08 -10.02 10.20
CA ALA A 199 -10.66 -8.68 10.22
C ALA A 199 -9.87 -7.73 9.31
N ALA A 200 -8.55 -7.74 9.42
CA ALA A 200 -7.66 -6.95 8.56
C ALA A 200 -7.87 -7.27 7.06
N ILE A 201 -7.98 -8.56 6.71
CA ILE A 201 -8.23 -8.98 5.32
C ILE A 201 -9.61 -8.49 4.84
N ARG A 202 -10.65 -8.53 5.68
CA ARG A 202 -11.98 -8.02 5.32
C ARG A 202 -12.01 -6.52 5.11
N ILE A 203 -11.19 -5.77 5.84
CA ILE A 203 -11.11 -4.30 5.73
C ILE A 203 -10.29 -3.90 4.50
N LEU A 204 -9.11 -4.49 4.31
CA LEU A 204 -8.18 -4.11 3.25
C LEU A 204 -8.46 -4.81 1.91
N GLY A 205 -9.06 -5.99 1.94
CA GLY A 205 -9.32 -6.82 0.76
C GLY A 205 -10.12 -6.10 -0.32
N PRO A 206 -11.29 -5.51 0.00
CA PRO A 206 -12.06 -4.74 -0.97
C PRO A 206 -11.28 -3.55 -1.55
N ALA A 207 -10.57 -2.78 -0.72
CA ALA A 207 -9.77 -1.65 -1.18
C ALA A 207 -8.66 -2.10 -2.15
N LEU A 208 -7.92 -3.15 -1.77
CA LEU A 208 -6.87 -3.72 -2.60
C LEU A 208 -7.42 -4.27 -3.93
N HIS A 209 -8.58 -4.92 -3.91
CA HIS A 209 -9.24 -5.42 -5.12
C HIS A 209 -9.62 -4.28 -6.06
N GLU A 210 -10.28 -3.23 -5.56
CA GLU A 210 -10.67 -2.07 -6.37
C GLU A 210 -9.45 -1.40 -6.99
N ILE A 211 -8.37 -1.19 -6.22
CA ILE A 211 -7.14 -0.58 -6.73
C ILE A 211 -6.48 -1.46 -7.82
N LEU A 212 -6.44 -2.78 -7.63
CA LEU A 212 -5.83 -3.70 -8.60
C LEU A 212 -6.69 -3.90 -9.86
N SER A 213 -8.00 -3.72 -9.74
CA SER A 213 -8.94 -3.77 -10.87
C SER A 213 -8.83 -2.53 -11.77
N LEU A 214 -8.16 -1.46 -11.31
CA LEU A 214 -7.82 -0.32 -12.15
C LEU A 214 -6.80 -0.74 -13.21
N GLU A 215 -7.25 -0.82 -14.47
CA GLU A 215 -6.36 -1.14 -15.58
C GLU A 215 -5.22 -0.13 -15.70
N GLY A 216 -4.00 -0.62 -15.95
CA GLY A 216 -2.88 0.23 -16.31
C GLY A 216 -3.11 0.83 -17.69
N ARG A 217 -3.30 2.15 -17.76
CA ARG A 217 -3.51 2.85 -19.03
C ARG A 217 -2.18 3.41 -19.54
N PRO A 218 -1.76 3.10 -20.78
CA PRO A 218 -0.60 3.76 -21.34
C PRO A 218 -0.87 5.26 -21.49
N LEU A 219 0.19 6.06 -21.29
CA LEU A 219 0.14 7.48 -21.57
C LEU A 219 -0.02 7.70 -23.09
N PRO A 220 -0.74 8.76 -23.50
CA PRO A 220 -0.75 9.21 -24.88
C PRO A 220 0.69 9.45 -25.37
N SER A 221 0.95 9.17 -26.65
CA SER A 221 2.28 9.42 -27.24
C SER A 221 2.60 10.91 -27.35
N ASP A 222 1.57 11.76 -27.40
CA ASP A 222 1.68 13.21 -27.39
C ASP A 222 1.49 13.76 -25.96
N PRO A 223 2.52 14.36 -25.34
CA PRO A 223 2.39 15.02 -24.04
C PRO A 223 1.46 16.24 -24.04
N GLY A 224 1.13 16.80 -25.21
CA GLY A 224 0.14 17.87 -25.35
C GLY A 224 -1.32 17.42 -25.24
N ASP A 225 -1.57 16.10 -25.20
CA ASP A 225 -2.91 15.54 -25.02
C ASP A 225 -3.49 15.96 -23.66
N LYS A 226 -4.73 16.45 -23.64
CA LYS A 226 -5.41 16.92 -22.43
C LYS A 226 -5.53 15.84 -21.35
N SER A 227 -5.59 14.57 -21.75
CA SER A 227 -5.67 13.41 -20.84
C SER A 227 -4.30 12.96 -20.33
N TYR A 228 -3.18 13.49 -20.84
CA TYR A 228 -1.84 13.03 -20.49
C TYR A 228 -1.57 13.18 -18.98
N SER A 229 -1.76 14.39 -18.44
CA SER A 229 -1.57 14.68 -17.01
C SER A 229 -2.58 13.95 -16.13
N ALA A 230 -3.84 13.84 -16.56
CA ALA A 230 -4.86 13.09 -15.84
C ALA A 230 -4.52 11.60 -15.74
N ARG A 231 -4.04 10.98 -16.83
CA ARG A 231 -3.59 9.57 -16.84
C ARG A 231 -2.35 9.37 -15.99
N ALA A 232 -1.42 10.31 -15.98
CA ALA A 232 -0.25 10.27 -15.09
C ALA A 232 -0.68 10.35 -13.61
N ALA A 233 -1.57 11.28 -13.26
CA ALA A 233 -2.14 11.41 -11.92
C ALA A 233 -2.92 10.14 -11.50
N ARG A 234 -3.68 9.55 -12.42
CA ARG A 234 -4.39 8.28 -12.21
C ARG A 234 -3.45 7.13 -11.88
N GLU A 235 -2.36 6.96 -12.65
CA GLU A 235 -1.37 5.91 -12.38
C GLU A 235 -0.56 6.21 -11.12
N ALA A 236 -0.26 7.49 -10.83
CA ALA A 236 0.35 7.90 -9.57
C ALA A 236 -0.53 7.52 -8.38
N PHE A 237 -1.83 7.83 -8.42
CA PHE A 237 -2.79 7.39 -7.42
C PHE A 237 -2.76 5.87 -7.25
N ARG A 238 -2.90 5.11 -8.34
CA ARG A 238 -2.95 3.64 -8.28
C ARG A 238 -1.71 3.06 -7.60
N ARG A 239 -0.51 3.54 -7.97
CA ARG A 239 0.77 3.11 -7.39
C ARG A 239 0.90 3.51 -5.93
N ALA A 240 0.59 4.77 -5.59
CA ALA A 240 0.62 5.24 -4.22
C ALA A 240 -0.38 4.49 -3.34
N ALA A 241 -1.58 4.17 -3.83
CA ALA A 241 -2.57 3.41 -3.10
C ALA A 241 -2.10 1.98 -2.78
N LEU A 242 -1.39 1.32 -3.69
CA LEU A 242 -0.78 0.02 -3.42
C LEU A 242 0.34 0.12 -2.37
N VAL A 243 1.18 1.17 -2.45
CA VAL A 243 2.20 1.46 -1.43
C VAL A 243 1.56 1.75 -0.07
N PHE A 244 0.47 2.51 -0.05
CA PHE A 244 -0.29 2.83 1.16
C PHE A 244 -0.87 1.57 1.80
N ILE A 245 -1.57 0.72 1.04
CA ILE A 245 -2.11 -0.54 1.53
C ILE A 245 -0.99 -1.49 1.99
N ALA A 246 0.15 -1.51 1.30
CA ALA A 246 1.34 -2.24 1.74
C ALA A 246 1.84 -1.76 3.13
N ALA A 247 1.95 -0.45 3.34
CA ALA A 247 2.35 0.11 4.63
C ALA A 247 1.35 -0.23 5.75
N VAL A 248 0.04 -0.14 5.46
CA VAL A 248 -1.01 -0.53 6.42
C VAL A 248 -0.95 -2.03 6.74
N ARG A 249 -0.72 -2.89 5.74
CA ARG A 249 -0.50 -4.33 5.91
C ARG A 249 0.69 -4.63 6.84
N ILE A 250 1.84 -3.99 6.61
CA ILE A 250 3.02 -4.13 7.47
C ILE A 250 2.69 -3.74 8.91
N ARG A 251 1.98 -2.63 9.10
CA ARG A 251 1.57 -2.19 10.43
C ARG A 251 0.67 -3.21 11.14
N LEU A 252 -0.18 -3.92 10.37
CA LEU A 252 -1.07 -5.00 10.82
C LEU A 252 -0.35 -6.36 10.99
N GLY A 253 0.97 -6.42 10.76
CA GLY A 253 1.76 -7.64 10.93
C GLY A 253 1.82 -8.55 9.71
N PHE A 254 1.35 -8.11 8.54
CA PHE A 254 1.49 -8.84 7.28
C PHE A 254 2.79 -8.47 6.57
N GLU A 255 3.28 -9.38 5.74
CA GLU A 255 4.35 -9.08 4.80
C GLU A 255 3.80 -8.29 3.59
N ALA A 256 4.61 -7.40 3.00
CA ALA A 256 4.25 -6.64 1.81
C ALA A 256 5.43 -6.55 0.82
N HIS A 257 5.81 -7.71 0.26
CA HIS A 257 6.92 -7.85 -0.69
C HIS A 257 6.73 -7.05 -1.99
N ASP A 258 5.51 -6.63 -2.28
CA ASP A 258 5.12 -5.86 -3.45
C ASP A 258 5.41 -4.34 -3.32
N MET A 259 5.63 -3.83 -2.11
CA MET A 259 5.80 -2.39 -1.86
C MET A 259 6.96 -1.78 -2.66
N ALA A 260 8.12 -2.44 -2.67
CA ALA A 260 9.31 -1.94 -3.36
C ALA A 260 9.08 -1.80 -4.88
N GLY A 261 8.44 -2.79 -5.51
CA GLY A 261 8.12 -2.74 -6.93
C GLY A 261 7.14 -1.62 -7.28
N HIS A 262 6.20 -1.30 -6.39
CA HIS A 262 5.28 -0.17 -6.57
C HIS A 262 5.95 1.18 -6.36
N LEU A 263 6.86 1.32 -5.38
CA LEU A 263 7.70 2.52 -5.22
C LEU A 263 8.59 2.74 -6.45
N ASP A 264 9.30 1.70 -6.92
CA ASP A 264 10.14 1.77 -8.12
C ASP A 264 9.35 2.22 -9.35
N ALA A 265 8.13 1.71 -9.52
CA ALA A 265 7.23 2.12 -10.59
C ALA A 265 6.75 3.56 -10.41
N PHE A 266 6.38 3.95 -9.17
CA PHE A 266 5.96 5.31 -8.86
C PHE A 266 7.07 6.31 -9.16
N ARG A 267 8.34 6.04 -8.81
CA ARG A 267 9.47 6.95 -9.07
C ARG A 267 9.61 7.37 -10.53
N LYS A 268 9.15 6.55 -11.47
CA LYS A 268 9.21 6.82 -12.91
C LYS A 268 8.15 7.83 -13.36
N ILE A 269 7.02 7.94 -12.65
CA ILE A 269 5.90 8.80 -13.07
C ILE A 269 6.26 10.29 -12.91
N PRO A 270 6.85 10.75 -11.80
CA PRO A 270 7.30 12.13 -11.67
C PRO A 270 8.43 12.54 -12.63
N GLN A 271 9.09 11.59 -13.27
CA GLN A 271 10.15 11.83 -14.27
C GLN A 271 9.58 12.00 -15.68
N LEU A 272 8.27 11.80 -15.87
CA LEU A 272 7.61 11.99 -17.14
C LEU A 272 7.64 13.48 -17.53
N PRO A 273 8.00 13.81 -18.77
CA PRO A 273 8.02 15.19 -19.23
C PRO A 273 6.60 15.74 -19.27
N LEU A 274 6.47 17.04 -18.99
CA LEU A 274 5.26 17.85 -19.22
C LEU A 274 4.00 17.40 -18.45
N VAL A 275 4.13 16.55 -17.43
CA VAL A 275 3.00 16.25 -16.54
C VAL A 275 2.67 17.50 -15.72
N ASP A 276 1.44 17.97 -15.88
CA ASP A 276 0.88 19.03 -15.06
C ASP A 276 0.26 18.44 -13.78
N TRP A 277 0.98 18.58 -12.67
CA TRP A 277 0.53 18.15 -11.35
C TRP A 277 -0.56 19.05 -10.75
N ALA A 278 -0.90 20.17 -11.39
CA ALA A 278 -1.97 21.07 -10.98
C ALA A 278 -3.38 20.58 -11.34
N VAL A 279 -3.53 19.51 -12.15
CA VAL A 279 -4.84 19.00 -12.57
C VAL A 279 -5.69 18.50 -11.40
N VAL A 280 -5.07 17.80 -10.44
CA VAL A 280 -5.72 17.31 -9.21
C VAL A 280 -4.73 17.42 -8.03
N PRO A 281 -4.46 18.65 -7.57
CA PRO A 281 -3.30 18.92 -6.74
C PRO A 281 -3.38 18.24 -5.37
N GLU A 282 -4.55 18.11 -4.76
CA GLU A 282 -4.67 17.41 -3.46
C GLU A 282 -4.45 15.89 -3.60
N LEU A 283 -4.92 15.27 -4.69
CA LEU A 283 -4.66 13.85 -4.97
C LEU A 283 -3.18 13.60 -5.25
N ASN A 284 -2.55 14.48 -6.05
CA ASN A 284 -1.13 14.39 -6.36
C ASN A 284 -0.28 14.63 -5.10
N LEU A 285 -0.65 15.60 -4.26
CA LEU A 285 0.00 15.82 -2.96
C LEU A 285 -0.06 14.55 -2.11
N TRP A 286 -1.25 13.96 -1.98
CA TRP A 286 -1.45 12.71 -1.26
C TRP A 286 -0.54 11.59 -1.80
N ALA A 287 -0.54 11.36 -3.11
CA ALA A 287 0.23 10.29 -3.73
C ALA A 287 1.74 10.45 -3.49
N HIS A 288 2.26 11.67 -3.64
CA HIS A 288 3.67 11.96 -3.42
C HIS A 288 4.07 11.88 -1.94
N VAL A 289 3.22 12.31 -1.00
CA VAL A 289 3.49 12.17 0.44
C VAL A 289 3.51 10.70 0.85
N VAL A 290 2.58 9.89 0.35
CA VAL A 290 2.57 8.44 0.59
C VAL A 290 3.86 7.78 0.10
N ALA A 291 4.29 8.08 -1.13
CA ALA A 291 5.53 7.55 -1.67
C ALA A 291 6.73 8.03 -0.83
N ALA A 292 6.86 9.34 -0.60
CA ALA A 292 7.94 9.92 0.19
C ALA A 292 8.07 9.32 1.60
N ALA A 293 6.96 9.07 2.28
CA ALA A 293 6.95 8.48 3.62
C ALA A 293 7.50 7.04 3.65
N ARG A 294 7.59 6.36 2.50
CA ARG A 294 8.12 4.99 2.37
C ARG A 294 9.45 4.92 1.63
N GLU A 295 10.00 6.06 1.25
CA GLU A 295 11.31 6.15 0.61
C GLU A 295 12.42 6.34 1.64
N GLU A 296 13.57 5.77 1.33
CA GLU A 296 14.82 6.12 2.00
C GLU A 296 15.18 7.58 1.71
N PRO A 297 15.82 8.29 2.65
CA PRO A 297 16.13 9.71 2.52
C PRO A 297 16.86 10.08 1.21
N GLU A 298 17.72 9.19 0.70
CA GLU A 298 18.51 9.40 -0.52
C GLU A 298 17.64 9.42 -1.78
N ASN A 299 16.53 8.67 -1.80
CA ASN A 299 15.62 8.55 -2.94
C ASN A 299 14.44 9.53 -2.85
N ARG A 300 14.25 10.18 -1.70
CA ARG A 300 13.07 10.99 -1.39
C ARG A 300 13.12 12.42 -1.92
N ALA A 301 14.30 12.93 -2.27
CA ALA A 301 14.50 14.34 -2.65
C ALA A 301 13.57 14.81 -3.78
N TRP A 302 13.32 13.96 -4.79
CA TRP A 302 12.41 14.31 -5.88
C TRP A 302 10.96 14.43 -5.42
N HIS A 303 10.50 13.53 -4.53
CA HIS A 303 9.15 13.64 -3.96
C HIS A 303 9.00 14.92 -3.15
N VAL A 304 9.98 15.27 -2.31
CA VAL A 304 9.97 16.53 -1.54
C VAL A 304 9.87 17.74 -2.46
N PHE A 305 10.63 17.74 -3.57
CA PHE A 305 10.53 18.79 -4.58
C PHE A 305 9.12 18.89 -5.17
N THR A 306 8.56 17.79 -5.64
CA THR A 306 7.20 17.78 -6.22
C THR A 306 6.14 18.18 -5.19
N ILE A 307 6.26 17.72 -3.95
CA ILE A 307 5.37 18.11 -2.83
C ILE A 307 5.39 19.62 -2.63
N VAL A 308 6.58 20.24 -2.55
CA VAL A 308 6.70 21.70 -2.39
C VAL A 308 6.12 22.45 -3.59
N SER A 309 6.30 21.95 -4.82
CA SER A 309 5.68 22.54 -6.01
C SER A 309 4.15 22.48 -5.95
N ILE A 310 3.58 21.34 -5.52
CA ILE A 310 2.13 21.19 -5.36
C ILE A 310 1.60 22.06 -4.21
N MET A 311 2.34 22.17 -3.10
CA MET A 311 2.01 23.08 -2.00
C MET A 311 1.92 24.52 -2.47
N GLN A 312 2.81 24.98 -3.35
CA GLN A 312 2.75 26.33 -3.92
C GLN A 312 1.47 26.55 -4.75
N ILE A 313 1.06 25.55 -5.54
CA ILE A 313 -0.20 25.59 -6.32
C ILE A 313 -1.40 25.70 -5.37
N LEU A 314 -1.38 24.98 -4.25
CA LEU A 314 -2.43 24.98 -3.23
C LEU A 314 -2.37 26.17 -2.26
N GLY A 315 -1.35 27.03 -2.33
CA GLY A 315 -1.14 28.13 -1.37
C GLY A 315 -0.82 27.64 0.05
N ILE A 316 -0.16 26.49 0.17
CA ILE A 316 0.22 25.86 1.44
C ILE A 316 1.68 26.20 1.75
N GLU A 317 1.93 26.71 2.96
CA GLU A 317 3.27 27.19 3.35
C GLU A 317 4.05 26.20 4.22
N THR A 318 3.38 25.28 4.91
CA THR A 318 3.99 24.38 5.89
C THR A 318 3.66 22.92 5.64
N ALA A 319 4.56 22.02 6.04
CA ALA A 319 4.36 20.59 5.97
C ALA A 319 3.11 20.15 6.77
N ASP A 320 2.88 20.71 7.96
CA ASP A 320 1.71 20.39 8.77
C ASP A 320 0.40 20.62 8.02
N ARG A 321 0.29 21.75 7.32
CA ARG A 321 -0.88 22.06 6.48
C ARG A 321 -0.97 21.14 5.26
N ALA A 322 0.15 20.73 4.68
CA ALA A 322 0.15 19.73 3.61
C ALA A 322 -0.41 18.40 4.13
N PHE A 323 0.03 17.94 5.31
CA PHE A 323 -0.47 16.72 5.93
C PHE A 323 -1.95 16.82 6.34
N GLU A 324 -2.47 18.01 6.69
CA GLU A 324 -3.92 18.21 6.86
C GLU A 324 -4.69 17.90 5.56
N VAL A 325 -4.18 18.33 4.40
CA VAL A 325 -4.78 18.01 3.10
C VAL A 325 -4.68 16.52 2.79
N VAL A 326 -3.52 15.90 3.00
CA VAL A 326 -3.32 14.46 2.82
C VAL A 326 -4.30 13.65 3.67
N ARG A 327 -4.50 14.02 4.94
CA ARG A 327 -5.47 13.37 5.84
C ARG A 327 -6.92 13.50 5.38
N ARG A 328 -7.29 14.60 4.72
CA ARG A 328 -8.63 14.79 4.13
C ARG A 328 -8.89 13.91 2.91
N VAL A 329 -7.83 13.51 2.20
CA VAL A 329 -7.95 12.55 1.08
C VAL A 329 -8.07 11.14 1.64
N MET A 330 -7.00 10.63 2.26
CA MET A 330 -7.00 9.41 3.06
C MET A 330 -5.67 9.27 3.80
N TRP A 331 -5.68 8.87 5.06
CA TRP A 331 -4.45 8.62 5.79
C TRP A 331 -4.70 7.66 6.95
N VAL A 332 -3.66 6.93 7.37
CA VAL A 332 -3.69 6.15 8.61
C VAL A 332 -2.63 6.72 9.54
N ASP A 333 -3.02 7.20 10.72
CA ASP A 333 -2.06 7.88 11.60
C ASP A 333 -0.97 6.93 12.12
N ALA A 334 -1.29 5.65 12.31
CA ALA A 334 -0.31 4.66 12.78
C ALA A 334 0.79 4.31 11.78
N ILE A 335 0.62 4.62 10.49
CA ILE A 335 1.71 4.46 9.52
C ILE A 335 2.64 5.69 9.51
N SER A 336 2.29 6.78 10.21
CA SER A 336 3.09 8.01 10.30
C SER A 336 4.12 8.05 11.44
N GLU A 337 4.16 7.00 12.27
CA GLU A 337 5.13 6.88 13.35
C GLU A 337 6.57 6.91 12.79
N GLY A 338 7.24 8.07 12.90
CA GLY A 338 8.61 8.28 12.40
C GLY A 338 8.74 9.32 11.27
N ASP A 339 7.64 9.84 10.73
CA ASP A 339 7.66 10.75 9.57
C ASP A 339 8.09 12.20 9.90
N CYS A 340 8.51 12.49 11.14
CA CYS A 340 9.05 13.79 11.55
C CYS A 340 10.22 14.26 10.66
N GLY A 341 10.96 13.31 10.08
CA GLY A 341 12.02 13.61 9.11
C GLY A 341 11.48 14.24 7.82
N LEU A 342 10.39 13.70 7.27
CA LEU A 342 9.78 14.16 6.03
C LEU A 342 9.17 15.56 6.19
N CYS A 343 8.44 15.83 7.28
CA CYS A 343 7.90 17.17 7.51
C CYS A 343 9.00 18.23 7.53
N ARG A 344 10.10 17.94 8.24
CA ARG A 344 11.25 18.84 8.33
C ARG A 344 11.91 19.06 6.96
N GLU A 345 12.03 18.02 6.14
CA GLU A 345 12.58 18.14 4.78
C GLU A 345 11.70 19.00 3.88
N ILE A 346 10.38 18.84 3.96
CA ILE A 346 9.41 19.68 3.24
C ILE A 346 9.54 21.14 3.68
N ASP A 347 9.53 21.42 4.99
CA ASP A 347 9.64 22.79 5.51
C ASP A 347 10.98 23.45 5.14
N GLN A 348 12.08 22.69 5.19
CA GLN A 348 13.41 23.16 4.76
C GLN A 348 13.43 23.49 3.26
N ALA A 349 12.85 22.63 2.43
CA ALA A 349 12.76 22.84 0.99
C ALA A 349 11.84 24.03 0.64
N ALA A 350 10.72 24.19 1.35
CA ALA A 350 9.79 25.30 1.18
C ALA A 350 10.39 26.65 1.63
N SER A 351 11.14 26.66 2.73
CA SER A 351 11.79 27.86 3.28
C SER A 351 13.07 28.27 2.54
N GLY A 352 13.72 27.33 1.85
CA GLY A 352 14.98 27.57 1.15
C GLY A 352 14.85 28.47 -0.08
N SER A 353 15.98 29.05 -0.54
CA SER A 353 16.05 29.82 -1.79
C SER A 353 15.70 29.00 -3.05
N PHE A 354 15.52 27.69 -2.90
CA PHE A 354 15.03 26.81 -3.94
C PHE A 354 13.65 27.23 -4.46
N GLY A 355 12.78 27.75 -3.58
CA GLY A 355 11.52 28.38 -3.98
C GLY A 355 11.68 29.62 -4.85
N ARG A 356 12.86 30.28 -4.85
CA ARG A 356 13.18 31.37 -5.80
C ARG A 356 13.58 30.82 -7.16
N ARG A 357 14.43 29.78 -7.22
CA ARG A 357 14.82 29.16 -8.50
C ARG A 357 13.65 28.58 -9.29
N ILE A 358 12.66 27.99 -8.62
CA ILE A 358 11.46 27.48 -9.30
C ILE A 358 10.63 28.64 -9.86
N ARG A 359 10.44 29.72 -9.08
CA ARG A 359 9.78 30.94 -9.59
C ARG A 359 10.54 31.55 -10.76
N ASP A 360 11.87 31.54 -10.72
CA ASP A 360 12.71 32.03 -11.80
C ASP A 360 12.58 31.15 -13.07
N LEU A 361 12.53 29.81 -12.92
CA LEU A 361 12.33 28.88 -14.04
C LEU A 361 10.91 28.94 -14.62
N GLN A 362 9.89 29.10 -13.78
CA GLN A 362 8.51 29.30 -14.22
C GLN A 362 8.31 30.65 -14.91
N ALA A 363 8.97 31.72 -14.42
CA ALA A 363 8.95 33.04 -15.07
C ALA A 363 9.63 33.02 -16.46
N VAL A 364 10.67 32.19 -16.63
CA VAL A 364 11.33 31.99 -17.94
C VAL A 364 10.47 31.16 -18.89
N SER A 365 9.77 30.13 -18.40
CA SER A 365 8.88 29.31 -19.23
C SER A 365 7.61 30.07 -19.68
N GLY A 366 7.04 30.91 -18.82
CA GLY A 366 5.87 31.73 -19.14
C GLY A 366 6.13 32.86 -20.16
N GLY A 367 7.39 33.19 -20.44
CA GLY A 367 7.78 34.25 -21.39
C GLY A 367 7.95 33.80 -22.84
N VAL A 368 7.92 32.49 -23.13
CA VAL A 368 8.24 31.95 -24.47
C VAL A 368 6.98 31.66 -25.31
N GLY A 369 5.78 31.68 -24.73
CA GLY A 369 4.54 31.43 -25.45
C GLY A 369 3.64 32.67 -25.50
N LEU A 370 3.91 33.62 -26.42
CA LEU A 370 2.90 34.57 -26.97
C LEU A 370 3.43 35.55 -28.03
N ALA A 371 4.73 35.55 -28.37
CA ALA A 371 5.27 36.38 -29.45
C ALA A 371 5.48 35.55 -30.73
N GLY A 372 4.40 35.20 -31.43
CA GLY A 372 4.55 34.42 -32.67
C GLY A 372 3.25 33.99 -33.35
N LEU A 373 2.23 34.85 -33.42
CA LEU A 373 1.07 34.60 -34.28
C LEU A 373 0.34 35.91 -34.66
N GLU A 374 1.11 36.91 -35.08
CA GLU A 374 0.59 38.02 -35.89
C GLU A 374 1.49 38.20 -37.12
N ALA A 375 1.24 37.41 -38.16
CA ALA A 375 1.68 37.76 -39.50
C ALA A 375 0.80 37.08 -40.55
N SER A 376 0.23 37.91 -41.41
CA SER A 376 -0.11 37.61 -42.81
C SER A 376 -1.47 36.97 -43.10
N THR A 377 -2.52 37.80 -43.11
CA THR A 377 -3.52 37.74 -44.20
C THR A 377 -3.89 39.16 -44.64
N SER A 378 -3.08 39.74 -45.53
CA SER A 378 -3.62 40.67 -46.53
C SER A 378 -3.00 40.32 -47.88
N THR A 379 -3.83 39.86 -48.79
CA THR A 379 -3.52 39.90 -50.22
C THR A 379 -4.81 40.29 -50.92
N GLU A 380 -4.91 41.59 -51.11
CA GLU A 380 -5.72 42.27 -52.11
C GLU A 380 -5.49 41.63 -53.48
N CYS A 381 -6.55 41.15 -54.12
CA CYS A 381 -6.59 40.97 -55.57
C CYS A 381 -7.78 41.78 -56.11
N THR A 382 -7.44 42.80 -56.88
CA THR A 382 -8.33 43.59 -57.72
C THR A 382 -7.81 43.48 -59.16
N LEU A 383 -8.74 43.52 -60.13
CA LEU A 383 -8.60 43.53 -61.61
C LEU A 383 -8.49 42.12 -62.23
N ASP A 384 -9.33 41.69 -63.17
CA ASP A 384 -10.25 42.35 -64.13
C ASP A 384 -11.64 41.70 -64.19
#